data_AF-A0A4C1T5F5-F1
#
_entry.id   AF-A0A4C1T5F5-F1
#
_cell.length_a   1.000
_cell.length_b   1.000
_cell.length_c   1.000
_cell.angle_alpha   90.00
_cell.angle_beta   90.00
_cell.angle_gamma   90.00
#
_symmetry.space_group_name_H-M   'P 1'
#
loop_
_entity.id
_entity.type
_entity.pdbx_description
1 polymer ?
#
loop_
_entity_poly.entity_id
_entity_poly.type
_entity_poly.pdbx_seq_one_letter_code
_entity_poly.pdbx_strand_id
1 'polypeptide(L)'
;MIPGETAQIMIDEIVKIFLYIATMLKDVPFKVKRELEQEDDEDNKESLTKINLNWLMKNIRFLINKEVSKAPHYTLELLGPSLLSVLVRETSEDDQNIDKDLRQLALRVGSRLRKRMGSDVYDKLRAAAQMKLMVRRAERKKLIAQEKVHDPVRAAKRKVAMQQRKKSAKN
;
A
#
# COMPACT_ATOMS: atom_id res chain seq x y z
N MET A 1 5.19 15.25 28.66
CA MET A 1 4.74 14.43 27.51
C MET A 1 5.70 14.66 26.36
N ILE A 2 6.36 13.61 25.89
CA ILE A 2 7.28 13.70 24.75
C ILE A 2 6.43 13.65 23.46
N PRO A 3 6.57 14.61 22.52
CA PRO A 3 5.76 14.67 21.30
C PRO A 3 5.73 13.38 20.45
N GLY A 4 6.76 12.53 20.56
CA GLY A 4 6.83 11.22 19.91
C GLY A 4 5.95 10.13 20.55
N GLU A 5 5.75 10.16 21.88
CA GLU A 5 4.89 9.21 22.59
C GLU A 5 3.42 9.44 22.23
N THR A 6 2.99 10.70 22.14
CA THR A 6 1.63 11.07 21.74
C THR A 6 1.31 10.62 20.32
N ALA A 7 2.28 10.70 19.40
CA ALA A 7 2.12 10.23 18.03
C ALA A 7 2.00 8.70 17.95
N GLN A 8 2.79 7.96 18.75
CA GLN A 8 2.72 6.51 18.80
C GLN A 8 1.37 6.02 19.37
N ILE A 9 0.89 6.66 20.44
CA ILE A 9 -0.42 6.34 21.04
C ILE A 9 -1.55 6.56 20.02
N MET A 10 -1.51 7.65 19.25
CA MET A 10 -2.48 7.89 18.18
C MET A 10 -2.40 6.85 17.06
N ILE A 11 -1.19 6.44 16.66
CA ILE A 11 -1.00 5.40 15.63
C ILE A 11 -1.61 4.07 16.11
N ASP A 12 -1.33 3.68 17.35
CA ASP A 12 -1.83 2.44 17.92
C ASP A 12 -3.37 2.43 18.00
N GLU A 13 -3.98 3.56 18.37
CA GLU A 13 -5.44 3.71 18.36
C GLU A 13 -6.04 3.66 16.95
N ILE A 14 -5.40 4.30 15.97
CA ILE A 14 -5.85 4.23 14.57
C ILE A 14 -5.78 2.78 14.04
N VAL A 15 -4.71 2.05 14.37
CA VAL A 15 -4.55 0.64 13.99
C VAL A 15 -5.63 -0.23 14.65
N LYS A 16 -5.92 -0.02 15.94
CA LYS A 16 -7.01 -0.72 16.64
C LYS A 16 -8.36 -0.44 15.98
N ILE A 17 -8.66 0.81 15.63
CA ILE A 17 -9.90 1.19 14.95
C ILE A 17 -9.99 0.51 13.59
N PHE A 18 -8.91 0.48 12.79
CA PHE A 18 -8.93 -0.21 11.50
C PHE A 18 -9.06 -1.73 11.62
N LEU A 19 -8.43 -2.35 12.62
CA LEU A 19 -8.60 -3.78 12.92
C LEU A 19 -10.04 -4.07 13.34
N TYR A 20 -10.63 -3.22 14.18
CA TYR A 20 -12.02 -3.35 14.61
C TYR A 20 -13.01 -3.20 13.46
N ILE A 21 -12.77 -2.24 12.56
CA ILE A 21 -13.52 -2.10 11.32
C ILE A 21 -13.35 -3.37 10.46
N ALA A 22 -12.12 -3.89 10.32
CA ALA A 22 -11.87 -5.10 9.54
C ALA A 22 -12.56 -6.35 10.11
N THR A 23 -12.60 -6.51 11.44
CA THR A 23 -13.37 -7.58 12.09
C THR A 23 -14.87 -7.39 11.91
N MET A 24 -15.38 -6.16 12.04
CA MET A 24 -16.79 -5.86 11.76
C MET A 24 -17.15 -6.17 10.30
N LEU A 25 -16.28 -5.83 9.35
CA LEU A 25 -16.48 -6.16 7.94
C LEU A 25 -16.43 -7.68 7.68
N LYS A 26 -15.74 -8.47 8.51
CA LYS A 26 -15.74 -9.93 8.38
C LYS A 26 -17.11 -10.53 8.72
N ASP A 27 -17.79 -9.93 9.70
CA ASP A 27 -19.06 -10.44 10.23
C ASP A 27 -20.29 -9.85 9.51
N VAL A 28 -20.09 -8.86 8.63
CA VAL A 28 -21.15 -8.31 7.79
C VAL A 28 -21.34 -9.18 6.54
N PRO A 29 -22.55 -9.70 6.28
CA PRO A 29 -22.83 -10.54 5.12
C PRO A 29 -22.86 -9.71 3.84
N PHE A 30 -21.70 -9.53 3.19
CA PHE A 30 -21.60 -8.84 1.92
C PHE A 30 -21.92 -9.78 0.75
N LYS A 31 -22.93 -9.44 -0.08
CA LYS A 31 -23.02 -9.98 -1.44
C LYS A 31 -21.97 -9.27 -2.30
N VAL A 32 -20.81 -9.90 -2.49
CA VAL A 32 -19.89 -9.52 -3.56
C VAL A 32 -20.57 -9.92 -4.87
N LYS A 33 -21.13 -8.95 -5.60
CA LYS A 33 -21.54 -9.19 -7.00
C LYS A 33 -20.26 -9.52 -7.78
N ARG A 34 -19.95 -10.81 -7.88
CA ARG A 34 -19.14 -11.30 -9.00
C ARG A 34 -20.06 -11.20 -10.20
N GLU A 35 -19.64 -10.46 -11.21
CA GLU A 35 -20.28 -10.55 -12.51
C GLU A 35 -20.01 -11.97 -13.01
N LEU A 36 -21.00 -12.85 -12.81
CA LEU A 36 -21.37 -14.00 -13.62
C LEU A 36 -22.50 -14.76 -12.88
N GLU A 37 -23.51 -15.11 -13.67
CA GLU A 37 -24.63 -16.04 -13.41
C GLU A 37 -25.95 -15.46 -12.87
N GLN A 38 -26.94 -15.54 -13.77
CA GLN A 38 -28.37 -15.55 -13.50
C GLN A 38 -28.72 -16.89 -12.84
N GLU A 39 -29.56 -16.89 -11.81
CA GLU A 39 -30.75 -17.74 -11.70
C GLU A 39 -31.54 -17.32 -10.45
N ASP A 40 -32.86 -17.40 -10.59
CA ASP A 40 -33.87 -17.09 -9.58
C ASP A 40 -33.77 -18.03 -8.37
N ASP A 41 -34.05 -17.50 -7.18
CA ASP A 41 -34.74 -18.27 -6.13
C ASP A 41 -35.34 -17.31 -5.10
N GLU A 42 -36.66 -17.46 -4.93
CA GLU A 42 -37.49 -16.87 -3.90
C GLU A 42 -37.11 -17.38 -2.50
N ASP A 43 -37.44 -16.54 -1.51
CA ASP A 43 -37.51 -16.84 -0.07
C ASP A 43 -36.22 -17.13 0.72
N ASN A 44 -35.68 -16.07 1.32
CA ASN A 44 -35.45 -16.12 2.77
C ASN A 44 -35.55 -14.74 3.45
N LYS A 45 -36.44 -14.67 4.45
CA LYS A 45 -36.66 -13.55 5.37
C LYS A 45 -35.39 -13.27 6.18
N GLU A 46 -34.74 -12.15 5.89
CA GLU A 46 -34.07 -11.27 6.87
C GLU A 46 -33.42 -10.11 6.10
N SER A 47 -34.21 -9.09 5.80
CA SER A 47 -33.72 -7.83 5.23
C SER A 47 -33.35 -6.83 6.34
N LEU A 48 -32.61 -7.28 7.36
CA LEU A 48 -31.94 -6.37 8.28
C LEU A 48 -30.75 -5.75 7.55
N THR A 49 -31.05 -4.66 6.83
CA THR A 49 -30.11 -3.66 6.30
C THR A 49 -28.87 -4.23 5.62
N LYS A 50 -29.04 -4.82 4.42
CA LYS A 50 -27.92 -5.20 3.54
C LYS A 50 -27.18 -3.95 3.04
N ILE A 51 -26.18 -3.49 3.79
CA ILE A 51 -25.30 -2.40 3.38
C ILE A 51 -24.41 -2.88 2.23
N ASN A 52 -24.45 -2.19 1.10
CA ASN A 52 -23.62 -2.51 -0.06
C ASN A 52 -22.14 -2.17 0.24
N LEU A 53 -21.23 -3.15 0.12
CA LEU A 53 -19.80 -2.97 0.38
C LEU A 53 -19.19 -1.83 -0.45
N ASN A 54 -19.58 -1.68 -1.71
CA ASN A 54 -19.09 -0.61 -2.56
C ASN A 54 -19.56 0.78 -2.07
N TRP A 55 -20.79 0.86 -1.56
CA TRP A 55 -21.31 2.07 -0.93
C TRP A 55 -20.54 2.40 0.36
N LEU A 56 -20.31 1.40 1.21
CA LEU A 56 -19.55 1.55 2.44
C LEU A 56 -18.11 1.99 2.15
N MET A 57 -17.44 1.37 1.18
CA MET A 57 -16.08 1.74 0.76
C MET A 57 -16.02 3.15 0.16
N LYS A 58 -17.03 3.58 -0.60
CA LYS A 58 -17.13 4.96 -1.10
C LYS A 58 -17.27 5.95 0.06
N ASN A 59 -18.08 5.64 1.07
CA ASN A 59 -18.27 6.49 2.25
C ASN A 59 -17.03 6.53 3.14
N ILE A 60 -16.38 5.38 3.39
CA ILE A 60 -15.11 5.32 4.13
C ILE A 60 -14.05 6.16 3.39
N ARG A 61 -13.92 6.00 2.07
CA ARG A 61 -13.00 6.81 1.26
C ARG A 61 -13.35 8.30 1.35
N PHE A 62 -14.62 8.66 1.31
CA PHE A 62 -15.07 10.04 1.45
C PHE A 62 -14.70 10.62 2.81
N LEU A 63 -14.96 9.89 3.90
CA LEU A 63 -14.64 10.30 5.27
C LEU A 63 -13.13 10.44 5.48
N ILE A 64 -12.33 9.47 5.02
CA ILE A 64 -10.87 9.55 5.05
C ILE A 64 -10.40 10.79 4.27
N ASN A 65 -10.89 11.00 3.05
CA ASN A 65 -10.49 12.16 2.25
C ASN A 65 -10.93 13.49 2.90
N LYS A 66 -12.11 13.52 3.52
CA LYS A 66 -12.63 14.68 4.26
C LYS A 66 -11.71 14.99 5.45
N GLU A 67 -11.30 13.98 6.20
CA GLU A 67 -10.43 14.17 7.35
C GLU A 67 -9.00 14.53 6.94
N VAL A 68 -8.44 13.83 5.95
CA VAL A 68 -7.14 14.15 5.35
C VAL A 68 -7.13 15.56 4.74
N SER A 69 -8.25 16.06 4.22
CA SER A 69 -8.33 17.42 3.68
C SER A 69 -8.31 18.51 4.76
N LYS A 70 -8.73 18.17 5.98
CA LYS A 70 -8.68 19.04 7.16
C LYS A 70 -7.39 18.87 7.96
N ALA A 71 -6.65 17.80 7.69
CA ALA A 71 -5.44 17.46 8.39
C ALA A 71 -4.40 18.60 8.20
N PRO A 72 -3.91 19.19 9.30
CA PRO A 72 -2.94 20.27 9.23
C PRO A 72 -1.63 19.79 8.57
N HIS A 73 -0.92 20.69 7.89
CA HIS A 73 0.27 20.37 7.10
C HIS A 73 1.28 19.47 7.82
N TYR A 74 1.47 19.64 9.13
CA TYR A 74 2.39 18.83 9.93
C TYR A 74 2.04 17.33 9.98
N THR A 75 0.76 16.94 9.89
CA THR A 75 0.37 15.51 9.84
C THR A 75 0.77 14.85 8.52
N LEU A 76 0.73 15.58 7.41
CA LEU A 76 1.18 15.09 6.12
C LEU A 76 2.71 15.03 6.04
N GLU A 77 3.42 15.91 6.75
CA GLU A 77 4.86 15.82 6.91
C GLU A 77 5.27 14.61 7.75
N LEU A 78 4.53 14.30 8.81
CA LEU A 78 4.79 13.14 9.66
C LEU A 78 4.56 11.81 8.92
N LEU A 79 3.47 11.70 8.15
CA LEU A 79 3.12 10.49 7.40
C LEU A 79 3.80 10.40 6.03
N GLY A 80 4.32 11.53 5.53
CA GLY A 80 4.95 11.68 4.23
C GLY A 80 6.04 10.64 3.95
N PRO A 81 7.03 10.41 4.84
CA PRO A 81 8.05 9.39 4.65
C PRO A 81 7.51 7.98 4.38
N SER A 82 6.49 7.55 5.15
CA SER A 82 5.89 6.22 5.02
C SER A 82 5.12 6.09 3.69
N LEU A 83 4.28 7.09 3.37
CA LEU A 83 3.52 7.12 2.13
C LEU A 83 4.42 7.19 0.89
N LEU A 84 5.43 8.07 0.92
CA LEU A 84 6.36 8.25 -0.19
C LEU A 84 7.26 7.04 -0.40
N SER A 85 7.60 6.28 0.64
CA SER A 85 8.39 5.05 0.48
C SER A 85 7.67 4.01 -0.39
N VAL A 86 6.34 3.91 -0.26
CA VAL A 86 5.51 3.01 -1.07
C VAL A 86 5.38 3.57 -2.49
N LEU A 87 5.07 4.86 -2.63
CA LEU A 87 4.90 5.48 -3.94
C LEU A 87 6.18 5.47 -4.78
N VAL A 88 7.33 5.74 -4.17
CA VAL A 88 8.64 5.70 -4.84
C VAL A 88 8.97 4.27 -5.28
N ARG A 89 8.57 3.25 -4.53
CA ARG A 89 8.71 1.85 -4.96
C ARG A 89 7.86 1.56 -6.21
N GLU A 90 6.56 1.87 -6.17
CA GLU A 90 5.64 1.57 -7.27
C GLU A 90 5.89 2.38 -8.54
N THR A 91 6.52 3.55 -8.41
CA THR A 91 6.90 4.40 -9.55
C THR A 91 8.30 4.10 -10.09
N SER A 92 9.10 3.28 -9.40
CA SER A 92 10.47 2.98 -9.80
C SER A 92 10.50 1.95 -10.92
N GLU A 93 11.29 2.24 -11.96
CA GLU A 93 11.42 1.36 -13.13
C GLU A 93 12.48 0.26 -13.00
N ASP A 94 13.25 0.26 -11.90
CA ASP A 94 14.36 -0.68 -11.69
C ASP A 94 13.89 -2.12 -11.39
N ASP A 95 12.65 -2.30 -10.94
CA ASP A 95 12.11 -3.62 -10.59
C ASP A 95 11.43 -4.24 -11.81
N GLN A 96 11.79 -5.47 -12.20
CA GLN A 96 11.32 -6.12 -13.44
C GLN A 96 9.83 -6.53 -13.45
N ASN A 97 9.02 -6.06 -12.50
CA ASN A 97 7.63 -6.49 -12.32
C ASN A 97 6.74 -5.29 -11.94
N ILE A 98 6.68 -4.31 -12.84
CA ILE A 98 5.91 -3.08 -12.64
C ILE A 98 4.51 -3.29 -13.19
N ASP A 99 3.54 -3.31 -12.29
CA ASP A 99 2.14 -3.17 -12.64
C ASP A 99 1.88 -1.73 -13.14
N LYS A 100 1.47 -1.61 -14.41
CA LYS A 100 1.25 -0.32 -15.06
C LYS A 100 0.10 0.47 -14.43
N ASP A 101 -0.96 -0.21 -14.00
CA ASP A 101 -2.13 0.43 -13.41
C ASP A 101 -1.80 0.92 -12.00
N LEU A 102 -1.07 0.11 -11.24
CA LEU A 102 -0.57 0.48 -9.92
C LEU A 102 0.36 1.68 -9.98
N ARG A 103 1.26 1.72 -10.97
CA ARG A 103 2.13 2.87 -11.23
C ARG A 103 1.34 4.14 -11.53
N GLN A 104 0.33 4.07 -12.40
CA GLN A 104 -0.53 5.22 -12.71
C GLN A 104 -1.28 5.73 -11.49
N LEU A 105 -1.78 4.83 -10.65
CA LEU A 105 -2.41 5.19 -9.38
C LEU A 105 -1.42 5.87 -8.44
N ALA A 106 -0.21 5.33 -8.30
CA ALA A 106 0.85 5.90 -7.46
C ALA A 106 1.25 7.31 -7.92
N LEU A 107 1.38 7.54 -9.24
CA LEU A 107 1.65 8.88 -9.78
C LEU A 107 0.54 9.86 -9.43
N ARG A 108 -0.73 9.47 -9.59
CA ARG A 108 -1.89 10.32 -9.25
C ARG A 108 -1.93 10.68 -7.77
N VAL A 109 -1.64 9.72 -6.89
CA VAL A 109 -1.55 9.96 -5.44
C VAL A 109 -0.38 10.88 -5.11
N GLY A 110 0.78 10.66 -5.72
CA GLY A 110 1.96 11.52 -5.58
C GLY A 110 1.67 12.98 -5.96
N SER A 111 0.99 13.22 -7.08
CA SER A 111 0.60 14.57 -7.50
C SER A 111 -0.37 15.24 -6.52
N ARG A 112 -1.30 14.48 -5.91
CA ARG A 112 -2.22 15.02 -4.90
C ARG A 112 -1.49 15.38 -3.62
N LEU A 113 -0.57 14.53 -3.16
CA LEU A 113 0.27 14.82 -2.00
C LEU A 113 1.11 16.07 -2.24
N ARG A 114 1.79 16.19 -3.37
CA ARG A 114 2.60 17.36 -3.73
C ARG A 114 1.79 18.66 -3.70
N LYS A 115 0.58 18.67 -4.27
CA LYS A 115 -0.32 19.84 -4.24
C LYS A 115 -0.76 20.21 -2.83
N ARG A 116 -0.80 19.26 -1.90
CA ARG A 116 -1.27 19.47 -0.52
C ARG A 116 -0.16 19.89 0.43
N MET A 117 1.01 19.29 0.39
CA MET A 117 2.13 19.62 1.31
C MET A 117 3.09 20.68 0.76
N GLY A 118 2.96 21.06 -0.52
CA GLY A 118 3.88 21.96 -1.20
C GLY A 118 5.02 21.21 -1.88
N SER A 119 5.56 21.80 -2.96
CA SER A 119 6.61 21.17 -3.78
C SER A 119 7.89 20.91 -3.00
N ASP A 120 8.36 21.87 -2.20
CA ASP A 120 9.67 21.78 -1.54
C ASP A 120 9.70 20.65 -0.50
N VAL A 121 8.68 20.58 0.34
CA VAL A 121 8.52 19.53 1.35
C VAL A 121 8.36 18.17 0.69
N TYR A 122 7.51 18.08 -0.34
CA TYR A 122 7.30 16.85 -1.09
C TYR A 122 8.59 16.34 -1.74
N ASP A 123 9.31 17.21 -2.45
CA ASP A 123 10.52 16.85 -3.20
C ASP A 123 11.64 16.44 -2.24
N LYS A 124 11.79 17.11 -1.09
CA LYS A 124 12.72 16.72 -0.01
C LYS A 124 12.41 15.32 0.53
N LEU A 125 11.15 15.06 0.90
CA LEU A 125 10.75 13.76 1.45
C LEU A 125 10.85 12.64 0.40
N ARG A 126 10.52 12.94 -0.85
CA ARG A 126 10.62 12.01 -1.98
C ARG A 126 12.08 11.64 -2.24
N ALA A 127 12.99 12.62 -2.25
CA ALA A 127 14.42 12.38 -2.43
C ALA A 127 14.99 11.49 -1.31
N ALA A 128 14.60 11.74 -0.05
CA ALA A 128 15.00 10.91 1.08
C ALA A 128 14.49 9.46 0.94
N ALA A 129 13.23 9.28 0.54
CA ALA A 129 12.64 7.96 0.29
C ALA A 129 13.35 7.22 -0.86
N GLN A 130 13.67 7.93 -1.95
CA GLN A 130 14.41 7.38 -3.09
C GLN A 130 15.83 6.97 -2.71
N MET A 131 16.54 7.79 -1.93
CA MET A 131 17.87 7.46 -1.42
C MET A 131 17.82 6.19 -0.55
N LYS A 132 16.86 6.10 0.38
CA LYS A 132 16.70 4.93 1.26
C LYS A 132 16.41 3.66 0.46
N LEU A 133 15.64 3.75 -0.62
CA LEU A 133 15.40 2.64 -1.53
C LEU A 133 16.68 2.21 -2.27
N MET A 134 17.47 3.17 -2.76
CA MET A 134 18.75 2.93 -3.43
C MET A 134 19.77 2.26 -2.51
N VAL A 135 19.91 2.72 -1.26
CA VAL A 135 20.78 2.09 -0.25
C VAL A 135 20.39 0.63 -0.02
N ARG A 136 19.10 0.35 0.23
CA ARG A 136 18.60 -1.03 0.39
C ARG A 136 18.84 -1.90 -0.85
N ARG A 137 18.76 -1.31 -2.05
CA ARG A 137 19.09 -2.02 -3.30
C ARG A 137 20.58 -2.35 -3.37
N ALA A 138 21.46 -1.41 -3.01
CA ALA A 138 22.90 -1.63 -2.98
C ALA A 138 23.30 -2.70 -1.95
N GLU A 139 22.74 -2.64 -0.74
CA GLU A 139 22.95 -3.64 0.31
C GLU A 139 22.52 -5.05 -0.14
N ARG A 140 21.34 -5.17 -0.76
CA ARG A 140 20.88 -6.46 -1.32
C ARG A 140 21.81 -6.98 -2.40
N LYS A 141 22.31 -6.12 -3.29
CA LYS A 141 23.29 -6.50 -4.32
C LYS A 141 24.59 -7.00 -3.69
N LYS A 142 25.09 -6.31 -2.66
CA LYS A 142 26.27 -6.71 -1.88
C LYS A 142 26.09 -8.10 -1.27
N LEU A 143 24.97 -8.33 -0.57
CA LEU A 143 24.68 -9.63 0.05
C LEU A 143 24.59 -10.76 -0.97
N ILE A 144 23.95 -10.53 -2.12
CA ILE A 144 23.87 -11.52 -3.21
C ILE A 144 25.26 -11.82 -3.79
N ALA A 145 26.14 -10.82 -3.91
CA ALA A 145 27.50 -11.03 -4.38
C ALA A 145 28.32 -11.85 -3.37
N GLN A 146 28.22 -11.54 -2.07
CA GLN A 146 28.91 -12.26 -1.01
C GLN A 146 28.42 -13.70 -0.87
N GLU A 147 27.12 -13.95 -1.02
CA GLU A 147 26.53 -15.30 -0.98
C GLU A 147 27.15 -16.23 -2.03
N LYS A 148 27.51 -15.74 -3.21
CA LYS A 148 28.16 -16.58 -4.24
C LYS A 148 29.50 -17.16 -3.80
N VAL A 149 30.18 -16.47 -2.89
CA VAL A 149 31.48 -16.87 -2.34
C VAL A 149 31.27 -17.72 -1.09
N HIS A 150 30.34 -17.34 -0.23
CA HIS A 150 30.16 -17.95 1.09
C HIS A 150 29.20 -19.16 1.09
N ASP A 151 28.26 -19.24 0.14
CA ASP A 151 27.29 -20.33 -0.01
C ASP A 151 26.86 -20.50 -1.50
N PRO A 152 27.67 -21.20 -2.30
CA PRO A 152 27.43 -21.36 -3.74
C PRO A 152 26.17 -22.19 -4.05
N VAL A 153 25.78 -23.10 -3.16
CA VAL A 153 24.58 -23.95 -3.34
C VAL A 153 23.31 -23.12 -3.23
N ARG A 154 23.24 -22.22 -2.25
CA ARG A 154 22.10 -21.30 -2.10
C ARG A 154 22.04 -20.27 -3.24
N ALA A 155 23.19 -19.79 -3.70
CA ALA A 155 23.26 -18.93 -4.88
C ALA A 155 22.74 -19.63 -6.14
N ALA A 156 23.06 -20.92 -6.34
CA ALA A 156 22.54 -21.72 -7.45
C ALA A 156 21.01 -21.89 -7.39
N LYS A 157 20.46 -22.23 -6.21
CA LYS A 157 18.99 -22.30 -6.00
C LYS A 157 18.30 -20.98 -6.34
N ARG A 158 18.87 -19.85 -5.91
CA ARG A 158 18.35 -18.51 -6.21
C ARG A 158 18.34 -18.19 -7.70
N LYS A 159 19.38 -18.62 -8.43
CA LYS A 159 19.47 -18.49 -9.91
C LYS A 159 18.36 -19.28 -10.61
N VAL A 160 18.12 -20.53 -10.19
CA VAL A 160 17.04 -21.36 -10.74
C VAL A 160 15.66 -20.73 -10.48
N ALA A 161 15.40 -20.25 -9.26
CA ALA A 161 14.15 -19.57 -8.92
C ALA A 161 13.93 -18.28 -9.74
N MET A 162 15.00 -17.51 -10.00
CA MET A 162 14.92 -16.33 -10.86
C MET A 162 14.59 -16.71 -12.31
N GLN A 163 15.18 -17.78 -12.83
CA GLN A 163 14.86 -18.27 -14.18
C GLN A 163 13.40 -18.75 -14.27
N GLN A 164 12.89 -19.45 -13.26
CA GLN A 164 11.49 -19.86 -13.21
C GLN A 164 10.55 -18.66 -13.23
N ARG A 165 10.82 -17.62 -12.41
CA ARG A 165 10.03 -16.37 -12.41
C ARG A 165 10.03 -15.66 -13.76
N LYS A 166 11.18 -15.65 -14.46
CA LYS A 166 11.28 -15.07 -15.80
C LYS A 166 10.54 -15.88 -16.87
N LYS A 167 10.42 -17.20 -16.70
CA LYS A 167 9.59 -18.04 -17.57
C LYS A 167 8.10 -17.78 -17.32
N SER A 168 7.67 -17.72 -16.05
CA SER A 168 6.27 -17.48 -15.70
C SER A 168 5.76 -16.09 -16.06
N ALA A 169 6.63 -15.08 -16.15
CA ALA A 169 6.25 -13.72 -16.56
C ALA A 169 6.17 -13.51 -18.08
N LYS A 170 6.54 -14.52 -18.89
CA LYS A 170 6.45 -14.49 -20.36
C LYS A 170 5.23 -15.23 -20.90
N ASN A 171 4.61 -16.08 -20.07
CA ASN A 171 3.35 -16.76 -20.35
C ASN A 171 2.20 -15.94 -19.77
#